data_AF-A0A837HE18-F1
#
_entry.id   AF-A0A837HE18-F1
#
_cell.length_a   1.000
_cell.length_b   1.000
_cell.length_c   1.000
_cell.angle_alpha   90.00
_cell.angle_beta   90.00
_cell.angle_gamma   90.00
#
_symmetry.space_group_name_H-M   'P 1'
#
loop_
_entity.id
_entity.type
_entity.pdbx_description
1 polymer ?
#
loop_
_entity_poly.entity_id
_entity_poly.type
_entity_poly.pdbx_seq_one_letter_code
_entity_poly.pdbx_strand_id
1 'polypeptide(L)' 'MIKKYFIYKARYKAVDETGMIIWLNIDYWNNKFGLSVSNIDLENFARKLLKKKHKVNLVHKMLQ' A
#
# COMPACT_ATOMS: atom_id res chain seq x y z
N MET A 1 -2.59 16.67 -2.75
CA MET A 1 -2.91 15.73 -3.85
C MET A 1 -1.63 15.02 -4.32
N ILE A 2 -1.62 13.69 -4.38
CA ILE A 2 -0.41 12.90 -4.71
C ILE A 2 -0.20 12.84 -6.24
N LYS A 3 1.02 13.09 -6.72
CA LYS A 3 1.33 13.22 -8.16
C LYS A 3 1.88 11.97 -8.87
N LYS A 4 2.66 11.08 -8.22
CA LYS A 4 3.30 9.90 -8.84
C LYS A 4 3.58 8.79 -7.82
N TYR A 5 3.62 7.53 -8.27
CA TYR A 5 3.94 6.35 -7.43
C TYR A 5 5.02 5.47 -8.10
N PHE A 6 5.94 4.91 -7.30
CA PHE A 6 6.94 3.91 -7.71
C PHE A 6 6.95 2.74 -6.73
N ILE A 7 7.15 1.51 -7.22
CA ILE A 7 7.17 0.27 -6.41
C ILE A 7 8.57 -0.34 -6.44
N TYR A 8 9.20 -0.52 -5.28
CA TYR A 8 10.44 -1.27 -5.12
C TYR A 8 10.37 -2.11 -3.86
N LYS A 9 10.47 -3.45 -3.95
CA LYS A 9 10.36 -4.37 -2.79
C LYS A 9 9.11 -4.13 -1.90
N ALA A 10 7.95 -3.85 -2.52
CA ALA A 10 6.69 -3.47 -1.85
C ALA A 10 6.71 -2.16 -1.04
N ARG A 11 7.69 -1.29 -1.31
CA ARG A 11 7.77 0.07 -0.81
C ARG A 11 7.27 1.03 -1.90
N TYR A 12 6.27 1.84 -1.54
CA TYR A 12 5.65 2.87 -2.35
C TYR A 12 6.17 4.24 -1.92
N LYS A 13 6.55 5.07 -2.90
CA LYS A 13 6.90 6.47 -2.67
C LYS A 13 5.71 7.36 -3.02
N ALA A 14 5.32 8.24 -2.12
CA ALA A 14 4.40 9.34 -2.38
C ALA A 14 5.12 10.66 -2.18
N VAL A 15 4.77 11.65 -2.99
CA VAL A 15 5.25 13.02 -2.86
C VAL A 15 4.03 13.92 -2.77
N ASP A 16 3.97 14.73 -1.72
CA ASP A 16 2.87 15.68 -1.52
C ASP A 16 3.10 16.98 -2.31
N GLU A 17 2.22 17.95 -2.12
CA GLU A 17 2.27 19.24 -2.84
C GLU A 17 3.42 20.14 -2.37
N THR A 18 3.94 19.92 -1.16
CA THR A 18 5.07 20.67 -0.60
C THR A 18 6.42 20.08 -1.01
N GLY A 19 6.41 18.91 -1.66
CA GLY A 19 7.61 18.16 -2.01
C GLY A 19 8.07 17.19 -0.92
N MET A 20 7.30 17.03 0.15
CA MET A 20 7.59 16.06 1.21
C MET A 20 7.45 14.64 0.67
N ILE A 21 8.45 13.80 0.97
CA ILE A 21 8.46 12.39 0.58
C ILE A 21 7.87 11.55 1.71
N ILE A 22 6.81 10.81 1.40
CA ILE A 22 6.19 9.84 2.30
C ILE A 22 6.43 8.44 1.76
N TRP A 23 6.97 7.57 2.60
CA TRP A 23 7.21 6.17 2.27
C TRP A 23 6.12 5.29 2.86
N LEU A 24 5.48 4.49 2.02
CA LEU A 24 4.54 3.45 2.39
C LEU A 24 5.19 2.07 2.19
N ASN A 25 5.27 1.28 3.25
CA ASN A 25 5.73 -0.10 3.21
C ASN A 25 4.53 -1.03 3.33
N ILE A 26 4.40 -2.00 2.44
CA ILE A 26 3.35 -3.01 2.53
C ILE A 26 3.98 -4.39 2.75
N ASP A 27 3.65 -4.99 3.89
CA ASP A 27 3.92 -6.38 4.17
C ASP A 27 2.67 -7.21 3.84
N TYR A 28 2.70 -7.76 2.63
CA TYR A 28 1.64 -8.61 2.13
C TYR A 28 1.58 -9.98 2.79
N TRP A 29 2.63 -10.43 3.49
CA TRP A 29 2.66 -11.72 4.18
C TRP A 29 1.98 -11.63 5.53
N ASN A 30 2.32 -10.58 6.29
CA ASN A 30 1.73 -10.34 7.61
C ASN A 30 0.46 -9.48 7.55
N ASN A 31 0.01 -9.10 6.36
CA ASN A 31 -1.16 -8.23 6.13
C ASN A 31 -1.06 -6.90 6.88
N LYS A 32 0.13 -6.31 6.89
CA LYS A 32 0.46 -5.06 7.60
C LYS A 32 0.97 -4.02 6.62
N PHE A 33 0.87 -2.76 7.01
CA PHE A 33 1.53 -1.67 6.31
C PHE A 33 2.10 -0.68 7.32
N GLY A 34 3.08 0.10 6.88
CA GLY A 34 3.69 1.16 7.68
C GLY A 34 3.95 2.40 6.84
N LEU A 35 3.71 3.57 7.41
CA LEU A 35 3.95 4.87 6.78
C LEU A 35 5.05 5.62 7.52
N SER A 36 5.90 6.34 6.78
CA SER A 36 6.89 7.23 7.40
C SER A 36 6.25 8.46 8.05
N VAL A 37 5.06 8.86 7.58
CA VAL A 37 4.27 9.98 8.10
C VAL A 37 2.79 9.59 8.03
N SER A 38 2.03 9.92 9.07
CA SER A 38 0.59 9.66 9.10
C SER A 38 -0.12 10.39 7.95
N ASN A 39 -0.89 9.65 7.14
CA ASN A 39 -1.63 10.20 6.02
C ASN A 39 -2.82 9.29 5.67
N ILE A 40 -4.03 9.80 5.89
CA ILE A 40 -5.30 9.04 5.75
C ILE A 40 -5.49 8.49 4.32
N ASP A 41 -5.15 9.25 3.28
CA ASP A 41 -5.31 8.81 1.89
C ASP A 41 -4.41 7.61 1.59
N LEU A 42 -3.16 7.66 2.05
CA LEU A 42 -2.21 6.56 1.90
C LEU A 42 -2.58 5.35 2.76
N GLU A 43 -3.13 5.54 3.95
CA GLU A 43 -3.66 4.44 4.77
C GLU A 43 -4.81 3.73 4.05
N ASN A 44 -5.77 4.47 3.51
CA ASN A 44 -6.90 3.93 2.76
C ASN A 44 -6.42 3.19 1.50
N PHE A 45 -5.42 3.74 0.81
CA PHE A 45 -4.79 3.10 -0.33
C PHE A 45 -4.12 1.78 0.06
N ALA A 46 -3.33 1.77 1.14
CA ALA A 46 -2.68 0.55 1.65
C ALA A 46 -3.69 -0.53 2.05
N ARG A 47 -4.78 -0.17 2.74
CA ARG A 47 -5.87 -1.08 3.10
C ARG A 47 -6.55 -1.70 1.86
N LYS A 48 -6.78 -0.91 0.81
CA LYS A 48 -7.34 -1.40 -0.46
C LYS A 48 -6.40 -2.43 -1.11
N LEU A 49 -5.09 -2.16 -1.13
CA LEU A 49 -4.10 -3.07 -1.70
C LEU A 49 -4.05 -4.42 -0.96
N LEU A 50 -4.02 -4.38 0.37
CA LEU A 50 -4.05 -5.58 1.21
C LEU A 50 -5.32 -6.40 0.99
N LYS A 51 -6.49 -5.74 0.96
CA LYS A 51 -7.79 -6.40 0.72
C LYS A 51 -7.85 -7.05 -0.68
N LYS A 52 -7.26 -6.43 -1.70
CA LYS A 52 -7.22 -6.98 -3.06
C LYS A 52 -6.38 -8.26 -3.13
N LYS A 53 -5.20 -8.30 -2.49
CA LYS A 53 -4.42 -9.54 -2.36
C LYS A 53 -5.22 -10.62 -1.63
N HIS A 54 -5.88 -10.26 -0.53
CA HIS A 54 -6.63 -11.23 0.26
C HIS A 54 -7.79 -11.86 -0.53
N LYS A 55 -8.47 -11.07 -1.39
CA LYS A 55 -9.48 -11.60 -2.32
C LYS A 55 -8.88 -12.57 -3.34
N VAL A 56 -7.75 -12.24 -3.96
CA VAL A 56 -7.09 -13.14 -4.94
C VAL A 56 -6.67 -14.45 -4.28
N ASN A 57 -6.06 -14.39 -3.10
CA ASN A 57 -5.70 -15.60 -2.34
C ASN A 57 -6.93 -16.43 -1.95
N LEU A 58 -8.04 -15.78 -1.57
CA LEU A 58 -9.27 -16.47 -1.19
C LEU A 58 -9.92 -17.18 -2.39
N VAL A 59 -9.97 -16.51 -3.55
CA VAL A 59 -10.45 -17.11 -4.81
C VAL A 59 -9.57 -18.28 -5.23
N HIS A 60 -8.25 -18.16 -5.14
CA HIS A 60 -7.32 -19.24 -5.48
C HIS A 60 -7.50 -20.46 -4.56
N LYS A 61 -7.76 -20.23 -3.26
CA LYS A 61 -8.05 -21.31 -2.29
C LYS A 61 -9.40 -21.98 -2.48
N MET A 62 -10.38 -21.33 -3.10
CA MET A 62 -11.69 -21.92 -3.40
C MET A 62 -11.71 -22.74 -4.69
N LEU A 63 -10.69 -22.58 -5.54
CA LEU A 63 -10.56 -23.29 -6.83
C LEU A 63 -9.64 -24.51 -6.75
N GLN A 64 -9.10 -24.83 -5.57
CA GLN A 64 -8.35 -26.06 -5.26
C GLN A 64 -9.23 -27.01 -4.45
#